data_AF-A0A3L7RW78-F1
#
_entry.id   AF-A0A3L7RW78-F1
#
_cell.length_a   1.000
_cell.length_b   1.000
_cell.length_c   1.000
_cell.angle_alpha   90.00
_cell.angle_beta   90.00
_cell.angle_gamma   90.00
#
_symmetry.space_group_name_H-M   'P 1'
#
loop_
_entity.id
_entity.type
_entity.pdbx_description
1 polymer ?
#
loop_
_entity_poly.entity_id
_entity_poly.type
_entity_poly.pdbx_seq_one_letter_code
_entity_poly.pdbx_strand_id
1 'polypeptide(L)'
;MQILITTQGNLHCLYSDDLELGLVGKLQITRGSHVEPTPDGCWTADMSPVHGPVLGPFRTRVEALAAEVQWLEVNWLPSVH
;
A
#
# COMPACT_ATOMS: atom_id res chain seq x y z
N MET A 1 6.63 6.79 -7.13
CA MET A 1 7.09 5.65 -6.31
C MET A 1 8.15 6.11 -5.30
N GLN A 2 8.11 5.58 -4.07
CA GLN A 2 9.13 5.77 -3.03
C GLN A 2 9.75 4.41 -2.65
N ILE A 3 11.08 4.37 -2.44
CA ILE A 3 11.81 3.16 -2.05
C ILE A 3 12.66 3.48 -0.82
N LEU A 4 12.48 2.71 0.26
CA LEU A 4 13.30 2.77 1.46
C LEU A 4 14.39 1.69 1.39
N ILE A 5 15.64 2.08 1.65
CA ILE A 5 16.78 1.17 1.76
C ILE A 5 17.11 1.01 3.24
N THR A 6 17.07 -0.21 3.76
CA THR A 6 17.42 -0.48 5.16
C THR A 6 18.93 -0.69 5.31
N THR A 7 19.44 -0.50 6.53
CA THR A 7 20.86 -0.74 6.85
C THR A 7 21.27 -2.21 6.72
N GLN A 8 20.29 -3.13 6.68
CA GLN A 8 20.50 -4.56 6.45
C GLN A 8 20.61 -4.91 4.95
N GLY A 9 20.51 -3.92 4.05
CA GLY A 9 20.59 -4.12 2.61
C GLY A 9 19.29 -4.60 1.96
N ASN A 10 18.16 -4.51 2.66
CA ASN A 10 16.84 -4.81 2.10
C ASN A 10 16.19 -3.53 1.54
N LEU A 11 15.34 -3.72 0.54
CA LEU A 11 14.52 -2.66 -0.04
C LEU A 11 13.07 -2.86 0.36
N HIS A 12 12.40 -1.76 0.68
CA HIS A 12 10.98 -1.75 0.98
C HIS A 12 10.28 -0.65 0.19
N CYS A 13 9.18 -0.99 -0.48
CA CYS A 13 8.45 -0.05 -1.32
C CYS A 13 7.01 -0.48 -1.53
N LEU A 14 6.19 0.45 -2.01
CA LEU A 14 4.89 0.12 -2.58
C LEU A 14 5.09 -0.38 -4.00
N TYR A 15 4.52 -1.54 -4.28
CA TYR A 15 4.57 -2.15 -5.61
C TYR A 15 3.88 -1.23 -6.63
N SER A 16 4.57 -0.94 -7.72
CA SER A 16 4.05 -0.19 -8.86
C SER A 16 4.68 -0.73 -10.14
N ASP A 17 4.02 -0.52 -11.28
CA ASP A 17 4.49 -0.98 -12.59
C ASP A 17 5.59 -0.07 -13.17
N ASP A 18 6.04 0.95 -12.44
CA ASP A 18 7.04 1.92 -12.87
C ASP A 18 8.47 1.33 -12.94
N LEU A 19 8.73 0.21 -12.23
CA LEU A 19 10.05 -0.39 -12.10
C LEU A 19 9.98 -1.93 -12.10
N GLU A 20 10.84 -2.57 -12.89
CA GLU A 20 11.01 -4.02 -12.87
C GLU A 20 11.82 -4.46 -11.64
N LEU A 21 11.16 -4.55 -10.49
CA LEU A 21 11.78 -4.86 -9.19
C LEU A 21 12.54 -6.20 -9.16
N GLY A 22 12.18 -7.14 -10.04
CA GLY A 22 12.87 -8.44 -10.15
C GLY A 22 14.33 -8.33 -10.62
N LEU A 23 14.70 -7.23 -11.30
CA LEU A 23 16.08 -6.95 -11.68
C LEU A 23 16.93 -6.45 -10.51
N VAL A 24 16.28 -5.95 -9.44
CA VAL A 24 16.96 -5.37 -8.28
C VAL A 24 17.30 -6.43 -7.24
N GLY A 25 16.50 -7.47 -7.11
CA GLY A 25 16.75 -8.56 -6.16
C GLY A 25 15.60 -9.56 -6.04
N LYS A 26 15.66 -10.40 -5.00
CA LYS A 26 14.59 -11.36 -4.69
C LYS A 26 13.37 -10.62 -4.14
N LEU A 27 12.19 -10.92 -4.69
CA LEU A 27 10.95 -10.28 -4.30
C LEU A 27 10.18 -11.06 -3.24
N GLN A 28 9.64 -10.33 -2.28
CA GLN A 28 8.58 -10.77 -1.40
C GLN A 28 7.44 -9.75 -1.52
N ILE A 29 6.28 -10.20 -2.03
CA ILE A 29 5.13 -9.33 -2.29
C ILE A 29 3.99 -9.74 -1.37
N THR A 30 3.41 -8.78 -0.66
CA THR A 30 2.24 -8.94 0.19
C THR A 30 1.19 -7.90 -0.15
N ARG A 31 -0.07 -8.15 0.25
CA ARG A 31 -1.15 -7.16 0.09
C ARG A 31 -0.98 -6.05 1.13
N GLY A 32 -1.09 -4.80 0.68
CA GLY A 32 -1.10 -3.62 1.56
C GLY A 32 -2.49 -3.32 2.14
N SER A 33 -3.55 -3.60 1.39
CA SER A 33 -4.93 -3.41 1.84
C SER A 33 -5.93 -4.28 1.05
N HIS A 34 -7.20 -4.19 1.43
CA HIS A 34 -8.36 -4.62 0.65
C HIS A 34 -9.21 -3.41 0.25
N VAL A 35 -9.24 -3.08 -1.05
CA VAL A 35 -10.10 -2.00 -1.59
C VAL A 35 -11.36 -2.59 -2.19
N GLU A 36 -12.47 -2.45 -1.47
CA GLU A 36 -13.74 -3.12 -1.77
C GLU A 36 -14.91 -2.13 -1.79
N PRO A 37 -15.96 -2.39 -2.62
CA PRO A 37 -17.18 -1.60 -2.59
C PRO A 37 -18.02 -1.91 -1.34
N THR A 38 -18.76 -0.93 -0.85
CA THR A 38 -19.73 -1.08 0.24
C THR A 38 -21.14 -1.35 -0.31
N PRO A 39 -22.07 -1.89 0.49
CA PRO A 39 -23.44 -2.17 0.04
C PRO A 39 -24.23 -0.94 -0.46
N ASP A 40 -23.87 0.25 0.01
CA ASP A 40 -24.44 1.55 -0.37
C ASP A 40 -23.78 2.15 -1.64
N GLY A 41 -22.86 1.43 -2.28
CA GLY A 41 -22.22 1.85 -3.53
C GLY A 41 -21.02 2.79 -3.36
N CYS A 42 -20.53 2.95 -2.13
CA CYS A 42 -19.26 3.61 -1.83
C CYS A 42 -18.09 2.61 -1.89
N TRP A 43 -16.89 3.05 -1.53
CA TRP A 43 -15.66 2.25 -1.50
C TRP A 43 -14.89 2.46 -0.21
N THR A 44 -14.25 1.41 0.30
CA THR A 44 -13.37 1.48 1.47
C THR A 44 -12.02 0.83 1.16
N ALA A 45 -10.97 1.28 1.83
CA ALA A 45 -9.67 0.60 1.84
C ALA A 45 -9.41 0.06 3.25
N ASP A 46 -9.50 -1.26 3.44
CA ASP A 46 -9.18 -1.93 4.70
C ASP A 46 -7.68 -2.22 4.77
N MET A 47 -6.97 -1.47 5.63
CA MET A 47 -5.53 -1.58 5.83
C MET A 47 -5.14 -2.69 6.83
N SER A 48 -6.07 -3.57 7.22
CA SER A 48 -5.81 -4.68 8.15
C SER A 48 -4.63 -5.61 7.78
N PRO A 49 -4.28 -5.86 6.49
CA PRO A 49 -3.10 -6.66 6.12
C PRO A 49 -1.77 -6.09 6.66
N VAL A 50 -1.73 -4.79 6.94
CA VAL A 50 -0.58 -4.09 7.50
C VAL A 50 -0.87 -3.48 8.87
N HIS A 51 -1.88 -4.03 9.57
CA HIS A 51 -2.32 -3.60 10.90
C HIS A 51 -2.82 -2.13 10.96
N GLY A 52 -3.32 -1.61 9.84
CA GLY A 52 -3.91 -0.27 9.75
C GLY A 52 -5.43 -0.26 9.95
N PRO A 53 -6.05 0.94 9.87
CA PRO A 53 -7.49 1.13 10.01
C PRO A 53 -8.24 0.85 8.69
N VAL A 54 -9.57 0.89 8.73
CA VAL A 54 -10.41 1.00 7.52
C VAL A 54 -10.54 2.48 7.14
N LEU A 55 -10.20 2.82 5.90
CA LEU A 55 -10.32 4.17 5.34
C LEU A 55 -11.62 4.29 4.51
N GLY A 56 -12.31 5.43 4.65
CA GLY A 56 -13.52 5.75 3.91
C GLY A 56 -14.75 5.95 4.81
N PRO A 57 -15.97 5.84 4.25
CA PRO A 57 -16.28 5.49 2.86
C PRO A 57 -15.92 6.62 1.85
N PHE A 58 -15.51 6.23 0.65
CA PHE A 58 -15.21 7.08 -0.49
C PHE A 58 -16.25 6.89 -1.60
N ARG A 59 -16.47 7.91 -2.44
CA ARG A 59 -17.50 7.82 -3.49
C ARG A 59 -17.03 6.96 -4.65
N THR A 60 -15.73 6.91 -4.91
CA THR A 60 -15.17 6.16 -6.03
C THR A 60 -14.02 5.25 -5.61
N ARG A 61 -13.79 4.19 -6.39
CA ARG A 61 -12.62 3.31 -6.23
C ARG A 61 -11.30 4.09 -6.33
N VAL A 62 -11.24 5.09 -7.20
CA VAL A 62 -10.03 5.90 -7.42
C VAL A 62 -9.66 6.67 -6.16
N GLU A 63 -10.64 7.26 -5.48
CA GLU A 63 -10.43 7.95 -4.19
C GLU A 63 -9.93 6.97 -3.11
N ALA A 64 -10.51 5.77 -3.03
CA ALA A 64 -10.10 4.76 -2.07
C ALA A 64 -8.65 4.28 -2.30
N LEU A 65 -8.25 4.05 -3.56
CA LEU A 65 -6.87 3.69 -3.91
C LEU A 65 -5.89 4.83 -3.62
N ALA A 66 -6.28 6.08 -3.89
CA ALA A 66 -5.43 7.24 -3.57
C ALA A 66 -5.21 7.35 -2.05
N ALA A 67 -6.26 7.14 -1.25
CA ALA A 67 -6.17 7.12 0.21
C ALA A 67 -5.33 5.95 0.75
N GLU A 68 -5.49 4.76 0.17
CA GLU A 68 -4.65 3.58 0.47
C GLU A 68 -3.16 3.92 0.28
N VAL A 69 -2.78 4.39 -0.91
CA VAL A 69 -1.38 4.71 -1.23
C VAL A 69 -0.84 5.75 -0.27
N GLN A 70 -1.56 6.86 -0.07
CA GLN A 70 -1.15 7.92 0.85
C GLN A 70 -0.94 7.40 2.27
N TRP A 71 -1.85 6.55 2.77
CA TRP A 71 -1.72 5.99 4.11
C TRP A 71 -0.50 5.08 4.22
N LEU A 72 -0.27 4.21 3.23
CA LEU A 72 0.87 3.30 3.22
C LEU A 72 2.21 4.05 3.17
N GLU A 73 2.31 5.09 2.34
CA GLU A 73 3.52 5.92 2.25
C GLU A 73 3.85 6.63 3.58
N VAL A 74 2.83 7.07 4.33
CA VAL A 74 3.02 7.81 5.57
C VAL A 74 3.20 6.91 6.80
N ASN A 75 2.48 5.78 6.88
CA ASN A 75 2.38 5.00 8.12
C ASN A 75 3.09 3.64 8.04
N TRP A 76 3.14 3.02 6.88
CA TRP A 76 3.68 1.66 6.76
C TRP A 76 5.10 1.66 6.20
N LEU A 77 5.34 2.41 5.12
CA LEU A 77 6.64 2.46 4.45
C LEU A 77 7.79 2.89 5.40
N PRO A 78 7.63 3.93 6.24
CA PRO A 78 8.70 4.38 7.15
C PRO A 78 8.91 3.48 8.37
N SER A 79 7.96 2.57 8.66
CA SER A 79 7.95 1.75 9.88
C SER A 79 8.85 0.51 9.79
N VAL A 80 9.56 0.33 8.67
CA VAL A 80 10.52 -0.76 8.50
C VAL A 80 11.89 -0.34 9.02
N HIS A 81 12.35 -1.04 10.06
CA HIS A 81 13.63 -0.85 10.73
C HIS A 81 14.61 -1.97 10.40
#